data_AF-A4JVB3-F1
#
_entry.id   AF-A4JVB3-F1
#
_cell.length_a   1.000
_cell.length_b   1.000
_cell.length_c   1.000
_cell.angle_alpha   90.00
_cell.angle_beta   90.00
_cell.angle_gamma   90.00
#
_symmetry.space_group_name_H-M   'P 1'
#
loop_
_entity.id
_entity.type
_entity.pdbx_description
1 polymer ?
#
loop_
_entity_poly.entity_id
_entity_poly.type
_entity_poly.pdbx_seq_one_letter_code
_entity_poly.pdbx_strand_id
1 'polypeptide(L)'
;MLTATRGGSVVMGTLKFLVCSSDEPISRSFGYIVDAQTADEARLIYLSRIYAKDSIFRDSVLDLSMNLTFVERFYLGTPQETYRFEQTGLASVPDGVVAERVREFFATKPSLGEEFLKFMGDGDKSRVTEEMFEFIATHDGDGGVEVLELDNMPTLSALR
;
A
#
# COMPACT_ATOMS: atom_id res chain seq x y z
N MET A 1 13.01 -40.40 -35.32
CA MET A 1 11.83 -39.58 -35.64
C MET A 1 11.26 -39.11 -34.31
N LEU A 2 11.61 -37.89 -33.90
CA LEU A 2 11.16 -37.26 -32.65
C LEU A 2 9.96 -36.39 -33.00
N THR A 3 8.78 -36.73 -32.49
CA THR A 3 7.59 -35.89 -32.59
C THR A 3 7.43 -35.14 -31.27
N ALA A 4 7.72 -33.85 -31.31
CA ALA A 4 7.37 -32.89 -30.26
C ALA A 4 5.93 -32.41 -30.48
N THR A 5 5.12 -32.47 -29.42
CA THR A 5 3.83 -31.78 -29.27
C THR A 5 3.68 -31.53 -27.77
N ARG A 6 3.20 -30.39 -27.26
CA ARG A 6 2.74 -29.11 -27.80
C ARG A 6 2.72 -28.20 -26.57
N GLY A 7 3.12 -26.93 -26.73
CA GLY A 7 3.00 -25.94 -25.66
C GLY A 7 1.53 -25.78 -25.26
N GLY A 8 1.20 -26.20 -24.05
CA GLY A 8 -0.04 -25.80 -23.39
C GLY A 8 0.19 -24.44 -22.77
N SER A 9 -0.39 -23.40 -23.37
CA SER A 9 -0.62 -22.15 -22.65
C SER A 9 -1.65 -22.46 -21.58
N VAL A 10 -1.23 -22.49 -20.32
CA VAL A 10 -2.14 -22.57 -19.18
C VAL A 10 -2.93 -21.27 -19.20
N VAL A 11 -4.20 -21.34 -19.57
CA VAL A 11 -5.13 -20.25 -19.33
C VAL A 11 -5.30 -20.20 -17.81
N MET A 12 -4.53 -19.34 -17.15
CA MET A 12 -4.71 -19.06 -15.73
C MET A 12 -6.13 -18.51 -15.58
N GLY A 13 -7.01 -19.29 -14.97
CA GLY A 13 -8.40 -18.89 -14.71
C GLY A 13 -8.41 -17.69 -13.77
N THR A 14 -9.31 -16.74 -14.02
CA THR A 14 -9.56 -15.64 -13.09
C THR A 14 -10.32 -16.20 -11.89
N LEU A 15 -9.76 -16.03 -10.69
CA LEU A 15 -10.34 -16.40 -9.41
C LEU A 15 -11.06 -15.19 -8.81
N LYS A 16 -11.96 -15.47 -7.84
CA LYS A 16 -12.65 -14.43 -7.09
C LYS A 16 -12.13 -14.36 -5.67
N PHE A 17 -11.74 -13.17 -5.26
CA PHE A 17 -11.25 -12.91 -3.91
C PHE A 17 -12.19 -11.94 -3.20
N LEU A 18 -12.49 -12.22 -1.94
CA LEU A 18 -13.04 -11.24 -1.01
C LEU A 18 -11.88 -10.46 -0.39
N VAL A 19 -11.92 -9.14 -0.52
CA VAL A 19 -10.92 -8.23 0.04
C VAL A 19 -11.60 -7.28 1.04
N CYS A 20 -11.06 -7.21 2.26
CA CYS A 20 -11.62 -6.43 3.35
C CYS A 20 -10.53 -5.65 4.09
N SER A 21 -10.87 -4.52 4.70
CA SER A 21 -10.02 -3.92 5.73
C SER A 21 -10.06 -4.76 7.01
N SER A 22 -8.90 -5.07 7.60
CA SER A 22 -8.72 -5.70 8.91
C SER A 22 -9.03 -4.77 10.06
N ASP A 23 -8.91 -3.47 9.82
CA ASP A 23 -8.93 -2.45 10.87
C ASP A 23 -10.33 -1.88 11.09
N GLU A 24 -11.25 -2.17 10.17
CA GLU A 24 -12.64 -1.77 10.26
C GLU A 24 -13.56 -2.96 10.55
N PRO A 25 -14.49 -2.82 11.52
CA PRO A 25 -15.49 -3.87 11.74
C PRO A 25 -16.35 -4.03 10.49
N ILE A 26 -16.73 -5.29 10.19
CA ILE A 26 -17.59 -5.66 9.03
C ILE A 26 -18.94 -4.91 9.01
N SER A 27 -19.38 -4.38 10.15
CA SER A 27 -20.58 -3.54 10.23
C SER A 27 -20.41 -2.14 9.62
N ARG A 28 -19.16 -1.73 9.35
CA ARG A 28 -18.79 -0.43 8.80
C ARG A 28 -18.02 -0.52 7.49
N SER A 29 -17.29 -1.62 7.26
CA SER A 29 -16.63 -1.91 5.99
C SER A 29 -17.44 -2.92 5.16
N PHE A 30 -17.58 -2.63 3.88
CA PHE A 30 -18.06 -3.63 2.92
C PHE A 30 -16.85 -4.34 2.34
N GLY A 31 -16.90 -5.68 2.32
CA GLY A 31 -15.92 -6.46 1.57
C GLY A 31 -16.12 -6.28 0.06
N TYR A 32 -15.03 -6.27 -0.68
CA TYR A 32 -15.02 -6.13 -2.13
C TYR A 32 -14.72 -7.48 -2.77
N ILE A 33 -15.45 -7.81 -3.83
CA ILE A 33 -15.10 -8.96 -4.67
C ILE A 33 -14.17 -8.47 -5.78
N VAL A 34 -12.97 -9.05 -5.85
CA VAL A 34 -11.95 -8.72 -6.84
C VAL A 34 -11.66 -9.95 -7.68
N ASP A 35 -11.74 -9.77 -9.00
CA ASP A 35 -11.34 -10.76 -9.98
C ASP A 35 -9.81 -10.65 -10.20
N ALA A 36 -9.04 -11.70 -9.90
CA ALA A 36 -7.58 -11.72 -10.02
C ALA A 36 -7.04 -13.15 -10.24
N GLN A 37 -5.76 -13.30 -10.57
CA GLN A 37 -5.10 -14.61 -10.69
C GLN A 37 -4.50 -15.09 -9.37
N THR A 38 -4.13 -14.16 -8.48
CA THR A 38 -3.54 -14.46 -7.17
C THR A 38 -4.10 -13.55 -6.09
N ALA A 39 -3.97 -13.96 -4.82
CA ALA A 39 -4.36 -13.12 -3.68
C ALA A 39 -3.56 -11.81 -3.65
N ASP A 40 -2.26 -11.84 -3.98
CA ASP A 40 -1.42 -10.64 -4.06
C ASP A 40 -1.90 -9.68 -5.15
N GLU A 41 -2.30 -10.19 -6.32
CA GLU A 41 -2.88 -9.37 -7.38
C GLU A 41 -4.20 -8.74 -6.95
N ALA A 42 -5.09 -9.52 -6.31
CA ALA A 42 -6.34 -9.01 -5.76
C ALA A 42 -6.09 -7.89 -4.74
N ARG A 43 -5.11 -8.07 -3.86
CA ARG A 43 -4.67 -7.07 -2.88
C ARG A 43 -4.20 -5.79 -3.57
N LEU A 44 -3.30 -5.89 -4.55
CA LEU A 44 -2.76 -4.72 -5.27
C LEU A 44 -3.85 -3.97 -6.04
N ILE A 45 -4.81 -4.69 -6.64
CA ILE A 45 -5.97 -4.08 -7.30
C ILE A 45 -6.81 -3.30 -6.28
N TYR A 46 -7.10 -3.90 -5.11
CA TYR A 46 -7.85 -3.22 -4.06
C TYR A 46 -7.12 -1.97 -3.55
N LEU A 47 -5.82 -2.10 -3.26
CA LEU A 47 -5.01 -1.01 -2.73
C LEU A 47 -4.96 0.17 -3.70
N SER A 48 -4.70 -0.08 -4.98
CA SER A 48 -4.65 0.97 -6.01
C SER A 48 -6.02 1.58 -6.32
N ARG A 49 -7.09 0.78 -6.39
CA ARG A 49 -8.39 1.29 -6.89
C ARG A 49 -9.33 1.81 -5.83
N ILE A 50 -9.23 1.28 -4.61
CA ILE A 50 -10.13 1.58 -3.49
C ILE A 50 -9.36 2.29 -2.38
N TYR A 51 -8.35 1.66 -1.78
CA TYR A 51 -7.65 2.20 -0.62
C TYR A 51 -6.93 3.53 -0.93
N ALA A 52 -6.31 3.66 -2.11
CA ALA A 52 -5.69 4.91 -2.54
C ALA A 52 -6.66 6.11 -2.63
N LYS A 53 -7.97 5.88 -2.56
CA LYS A 53 -9.03 6.90 -2.55
C LYS A 53 -9.63 7.13 -1.17
N ASP A 54 -9.22 6.36 -0.17
CA ASP A 54 -9.65 6.55 1.20
C ASP A 54 -9.18 7.92 1.73
N SER A 55 -10.09 8.65 2.39
CA SER A 55 -9.80 10.00 2.86
C SER A 55 -8.79 10.02 4.00
N ILE A 56 -8.84 9.04 4.91
CA ILE A 56 -7.93 8.96 6.06
C ILE A 56 -6.51 8.68 5.56
N PHE A 57 -6.37 7.74 4.63
CA PHE A 57 -5.10 7.46 3.96
C PHE A 57 -4.57 8.69 3.21
N ARG A 58 -5.41 9.38 2.43
CA ARG A 58 -4.97 10.59 1.72
C ARG A 58 -4.54 11.70 2.66
N ASP A 59 -5.29 11.91 3.74
CA ASP A 59 -4.95 12.90 4.76
C ASP A 59 -3.63 12.54 5.45
N SER A 60 -3.36 11.26 5.72
CA SER A 60 -2.08 10.82 6.32
C SER A 60 -0.89 11.00 5.38
N VAL A 61 -1.08 10.88 4.06
CA VAL A 61 -0.04 11.16 3.05
C VAL A 61 0.21 12.65 2.88
N LEU A 62 -0.84 13.47 2.96
CA LEU A 62 -0.77 14.92 2.79
C LEU A 62 -0.38 15.68 4.06
N ASP A 63 -0.37 15.01 5.22
CA ASP A 63 0.08 15.59 6.48
C ASP A 63 1.60 15.44 6.63
N LEU A 64 2.29 16.58 6.69
CA LEU A 64 3.73 16.66 6.91
C LEU A 64 4.10 16.65 8.41
N SER A 65 3.13 16.59 9.32
CA SER A 65 3.38 16.37 10.73
C SER A 65 3.94 14.96 10.97
N MET A 66 4.82 14.77 11.95
CA MET A 66 5.51 13.48 12.15
C MET A 66 4.74 12.48 13.03
N ASN A 67 3.46 12.70 13.30
CA ASN A 67 2.70 11.90 14.26
C ASN A 67 1.62 11.06 13.56
N LEU A 68 1.89 9.77 13.36
CA LEU A 68 0.99 8.81 12.73
C LEU A 68 0.67 9.13 11.26
N THR A 69 1.64 9.68 10.54
CA THR A 69 1.50 10.07 9.14
C THR A 69 2.44 9.28 8.24
N PHE A 70 2.22 9.36 6.93
CA PHE A 70 3.10 8.72 5.96
C PHE A 70 4.55 9.20 6.08
N VAL A 71 4.76 10.49 6.37
CA VAL A 71 6.12 11.06 6.42
C VAL A 71 6.93 10.62 7.64
N GLU A 72 6.27 10.15 8.70
CA GLU A 72 6.91 9.67 9.93
C GLU A 72 8.03 8.68 9.63
N ARG A 73 7.82 7.75 8.69
CA ARG A 73 8.81 6.73 8.29
C ARG A 73 10.14 7.32 7.82
N PHE A 74 10.12 8.50 7.21
CA PHE A 74 11.32 9.11 6.65
C PHE A 74 12.12 9.82 7.75
N TYR A 75 11.45 10.30 8.79
CA TYR A 75 12.07 10.95 9.94
C TYR A 75 12.42 9.97 11.06
N LEU A 76 11.70 8.85 11.21
CA LEU A 76 11.85 7.87 12.29
C LEU A 76 12.19 6.48 11.74
N GLY A 77 13.17 6.40 10.84
CA GLY A 77 13.56 5.16 10.16
C GLY A 77 14.37 4.18 11.03
N THR A 78 14.82 4.60 12.21
CA THR A 78 15.60 3.77 13.15
C THR A 78 15.00 3.80 14.56
N PRO A 79 15.13 2.72 15.36
CA PRO A 79 14.64 2.70 16.74
C PRO A 79 15.22 3.83 17.61
N GLN A 80 16.45 4.26 17.35
CA GLN A 80 17.10 5.37 18.06
C GLN A 80 16.46 6.73 17.72
N GLU A 81 16.06 6.94 16.46
CA GLU A 81 15.35 8.14 16.04
C GLU A 81 13.95 8.19 16.66
N THR A 82 13.22 7.07 16.65
CA THR A 82 11.91 6.94 17.31
C THR A 82 12.02 7.25 18.80
N TYR A 83 12.94 6.58 19.51
CA TYR A 83 13.15 6.80 20.95
C TYR A 83 13.47 8.26 21.26
N ARG A 84 14.32 8.91 20.46
CA ARG A 84 14.66 10.32 20.66
C ARG A 84 13.45 11.23 20.44
N PHE A 85 12.64 10.96 19.41
CA PHE A 85 11.42 11.71 19.14
C PHE A 85 10.41 11.57 20.30
N GLU A 86 10.21 10.37 20.82
CA GLU A 86 9.33 10.14 21.99
C GLU A 86 9.79 10.89 23.25
N GLN A 87 11.11 11.00 23.47
CA GLN A 87 11.67 11.69 24.64
C GLN A 87 11.65 13.21 24.50
N THR A 88 11.78 13.74 23.28
CA THR A 88 12.08 15.17 23.07
C THR A 88 11.04 15.93 22.23
N GLY A 89 10.17 15.21 21.51
CA GLY A 89 9.25 15.75 20.51
C GLY A 89 9.94 16.30 19.25
N LEU A 90 11.25 16.07 19.09
CA LEU A 90 12.05 16.65 18.00
C LEU A 90 12.67 15.55 17.15
N ALA A 91 12.38 15.57 15.85
CA ALA A 91 13.18 14.82 14.88
C ALA A 91 14.48 15.59 14.61
N SER A 92 15.59 14.85 14.60
CA SER A 92 16.93 15.40 14.41
C SER A 92 17.65 14.71 13.25
N VAL A 93 16.89 14.27 12.25
CA VAL A 93 17.42 13.61 11.06
C VAL A 93 17.81 14.66 10.03
N PRO A 94 19.04 14.62 9.48
CA PRO A 94 19.44 15.55 8.43
C PRO A 94 18.57 15.41 7.18
N ASP A 95 18.24 16.53 6.53
CA ASP A 95 17.40 16.55 5.31
C ASP A 95 17.94 15.63 4.20
N GLY A 96 19.27 15.49 4.10
CA GLY A 96 19.90 14.58 3.14
C GLY A 96 19.53 13.10 3.36
N VAL A 97 19.41 12.68 4.62
CA VAL A 97 19.01 11.31 5.00
C VAL A 97 17.52 11.10 4.74
N VAL A 98 16.68 12.09 5.05
CA VAL A 98 15.24 12.05 4.73
C VAL A 98 15.06 11.90 3.22
N ALA A 99 15.78 12.70 2.43
CA ALA A 99 15.71 12.64 0.98
C ALA A 99 16.18 11.30 0.39
N GLU A 100 17.20 10.69 0.98
CA GLU A 100 17.65 9.33 0.60
C GLU A 100 16.56 8.29 0.86
N ARG A 101 15.94 8.31 2.04
CA ARG A 101 14.85 7.38 2.41
C ARG A 101 13.63 7.52 1.51
N VAL A 102 13.27 8.74 1.12
CA VAL A 102 12.19 8.98 0.14
C VAL A 102 12.55 8.37 -1.20
N ARG A 103 13.77 8.60 -1.71
CA ARG A 103 14.21 8.01 -2.99
C ARG A 103 14.25 6.49 -2.94
N GLU A 104 14.61 5.90 -1.81
CA GLU A 104 14.60 4.46 -1.60
C GLU A 104 13.17 3.89 -1.67
N PHE A 105 12.21 4.53 -1.00
CA PHE A 105 10.79 4.13 -1.08
C PHE A 105 10.25 4.21 -2.52
N PHE A 106 10.60 5.26 -3.25
CA PHE A 106 10.18 5.48 -4.64
C PHE A 106 11.15 4.90 -5.67
N ALA A 107 12.03 3.94 -5.32
CA ALA A 107 13.09 3.46 -6.21
C ALA A 107 12.59 2.91 -7.55
N THR A 108 11.38 2.32 -7.57
CA THR A 108 10.74 1.78 -8.78
C THR A 108 10.03 2.85 -9.63
N LYS A 109 9.77 4.04 -9.06
CA LYS A 109 9.23 5.22 -9.75
C LYS A 109 9.90 6.52 -9.26
N PRO A 110 11.17 6.79 -9.63
CA PRO A 110 11.94 7.91 -9.09
C PRO A 110 11.31 9.29 -9.32
N SER A 111 10.56 9.46 -10.42
CA SER A 111 9.86 10.72 -10.71
C SER A 111 8.82 11.08 -9.64
N LEU A 112 8.14 10.08 -9.06
CA LEU A 112 7.21 10.31 -7.96
C LEU A 112 7.94 10.73 -6.69
N GLY A 113 9.10 10.11 -6.40
CA GLY A 113 9.92 10.48 -5.26
C GLY A 113 10.42 11.93 -5.33
N GLU A 114 10.83 12.39 -6.51
CA GLU A 114 11.28 13.79 -6.69
C GLU A 114 10.13 14.79 -6.55
N GLU A 115 8.93 14.49 -7.04
CA GLU A 115 7.75 15.34 -6.79
C GLU A 115 7.31 15.32 -5.31
N PHE A 116 7.41 14.16 -4.66
CA PHE A 116 7.12 14.05 -3.23
C PHE A 116 8.10 14.85 -2.37
N LEU A 117 9.40 14.87 -2.73
CA LEU A 117 10.39 15.73 -2.06
C LEU A 117 10.08 17.22 -2.22
N LYS A 118 9.61 17.65 -3.40
CA LYS A 118 9.18 19.03 -3.62
C LYS A 118 7.97 19.35 -2.74
N PHE A 119 6.99 18.44 -2.67
CA PHE A 119 5.84 18.55 -1.77
C PHE A 119 6.26 18.70 -0.31
N MET A 120 7.18 17.87 0.18
CA MET A 120 7.70 17.99 1.54
C MET A 120 8.40 19.34 1.79
N GLY A 121 9.00 19.93 0.75
CA GLY A 121 9.72 21.21 0.84
C GLY A 121 8.83 22.45 0.79
N ASP A 122 7.77 22.47 -0.02
CA ASP A 122 6.91 23.64 -0.23
C ASP A 122 5.48 23.48 0.32
N GLY A 123 5.08 22.27 0.72
CA GLY A 123 3.74 21.97 1.23
C GLY A 123 2.63 22.00 0.17
N ASP A 124 2.98 22.11 -1.11
CA ASP A 124 1.99 22.18 -2.19
C ASP A 124 1.36 20.81 -2.46
N LYS A 125 0.17 20.60 -1.88
CA LYS A 125 -0.61 19.37 -2.02
C LYS A 125 -0.94 19.01 -3.48
N SER A 126 -0.92 19.97 -4.41
CA SER A 126 -1.21 19.70 -5.83
C SER A 126 -0.14 18.84 -6.52
N ARG A 127 1.04 18.71 -5.91
CA ARG A 127 2.13 17.83 -6.35
C ARG A 127 1.86 16.35 -6.11
N VAL A 128 1.00 16.03 -5.15
CA VAL A 128 0.64 14.65 -4.80
C VAL A 128 -0.50 14.22 -5.72
N THR A 129 -0.15 13.48 -6.78
CA THR A 129 -1.09 13.04 -7.80
C THR A 129 -1.80 11.74 -7.41
N GLU A 130 -2.87 11.40 -8.14
CA GLU A 130 -3.54 10.10 -8.02
C GLU A 130 -2.56 8.92 -8.17
N GLU A 131 -1.64 9.00 -9.14
CA GLU A 131 -0.61 7.98 -9.34
C GLU A 131 0.30 7.82 -8.10
N MET A 132 0.58 8.91 -7.40
CA MET A 132 1.39 8.89 -6.18
C MET A 132 0.64 8.21 -5.03
N PHE A 133 -0.65 8.50 -4.85
CA PHE A 133 -1.47 7.78 -3.88
C PHE A 133 -1.57 6.28 -4.19
N GLU A 134 -1.78 5.91 -5.45
CA GLU A 134 -1.80 4.50 -5.89
C GLU A 134 -0.47 3.81 -5.64
N PHE A 135 0.65 4.49 -5.91
CA PHE A 135 1.98 3.97 -5.67
C PHE A 135 2.22 3.74 -4.17
N ILE A 136 1.95 4.76 -3.35
CA ILE A 136 2.12 4.68 -1.89
C ILE A 136 1.23 3.55 -1.35
N ALA A 137 -0.05 3.52 -1.69
CA ALA A 137 -0.99 2.50 -1.22
C ALA A 137 -0.54 1.07 -1.54
N THR A 138 0.15 0.84 -2.65
CA THR A 138 0.62 -0.50 -3.05
C THR A 138 1.98 -0.88 -2.48
N HIS A 139 2.77 0.10 -2.01
CA HIS A 139 4.13 -0.11 -1.50
C HIS A 139 4.27 0.13 0.01
N ASP A 140 3.27 0.74 0.64
CA ASP A 140 3.23 1.06 2.08
C ASP A 140 2.77 -0.11 2.98
N GLY A 141 3.10 -1.34 2.60
CA GLY A 141 2.73 -2.52 3.39
C GLY A 141 1.23 -2.82 3.40
N ASP A 142 0.83 -3.68 4.33
CA ASP A 142 -0.40 -4.51 4.30
C ASP A 142 -1.70 -3.72 4.19
N GLY A 143 -1.68 -2.41 4.51
CA GLY A 143 -2.84 -1.51 4.48
C GLY A 143 -3.98 -1.96 5.40
N GLY A 144 -3.68 -2.89 6.32
CA GLY A 144 -4.68 -3.65 7.03
C GLY A 144 -5.66 -4.31 6.07
N VAL A 145 -5.18 -5.08 5.09
CA VAL A 145 -6.04 -5.69 4.06
C VAL A 145 -5.97 -7.22 4.14
N GLU A 146 -7.12 -7.84 4.35
CA GLU A 146 -7.31 -9.28 4.32
C GLU A 146 -7.84 -9.72 2.95
N VAL A 147 -7.29 -10.82 2.42
CA VAL A 147 -7.69 -11.38 1.12
C VAL A 147 -8.01 -12.86 1.27
N LEU A 148 -9.23 -13.24 0.87
CA LEU A 148 -9.73 -14.61 0.96
C LEU A 148 -10.24 -15.08 -0.40
N GLU A 149 -9.75 -16.22 -0.89
CA GLU A 149 -10.28 -16.85 -2.10
C GLU A 149 -11.67 -17.43 -1.83
N LEU A 150 -12.67 -16.97 -2.60
CA LEU A 150 -14.06 -17.34 -2.39
C LEU A 150 -14.33 -18.82 -2.70
N ASP A 151 -13.63 -19.39 -3.68
CA ASP A 151 -13.83 -20.78 -4.11
C ASP A 151 -13.37 -21.80 -3.04
N ASN A 152 -12.53 -21.36 -2.10
CA ASN A 152 -12.04 -22.18 -0.98
C ASN A 152 -12.80 -21.92 0.33
N MET A 153 -13.81 -21.04 0.34
CA MET A 153 -14.57 -20.78 1.56
C MET A 153 -15.54 -21.93 1.89
N PRO A 154 -15.43 -22.53 3.09
CA PRO A 154 -16.38 -23.56 3.51
C PRO A 154 -17.77 -22.93 3.69
N THR A 155 -18.78 -23.54 3.07
CA THR A 155 -20.17 -23.16 3.29
C THR A 155 -20.77 -24.01 4.40
N LEU A 156 -21.55 -23.42 5.30
CA LEU A 156 -22.23 -24.15 6.38
C LEU A 156 -23.20 -25.22 5.84
N SER A 157 -23.66 -25.10 4.60
CA SER A 157 -24.42 -26.13 3.89
C SER A 157 -23.63 -27.41 3.58
N ALA A 158 -22.30 -27.37 3.62
CA ALA A 158 -21.42 -28.50 3.35
C ALA A 158 -20.90 -29.20 4.62
N LEU A 159 -21.15 -28.64 5.81
CA LEU A 159 -20.80 -29.24 7.10
C LEU A 159 -22.00 -30.06 7.60
N ARG A 160 -22.02 -31.36 7.28
CA ARG A 160 -22.93 -32.35 7.87
C ARG A 160 -22.24 -33.17 8.93
#